data_AF-A0A9X8DPT0-F1
#
_entry.id   AF-A0A9X8DPT0-F1
#
_cell.length_a   1.000
_cell.length_b   1.000
_cell.length_c   1.000
_cell.angle_alpha   90.00
_cell.angle_beta   90.00
_cell.angle_gamma   90.00
#
_symmetry.space_group_name_H-M   'P 1'
#
loop_
_entity.id
_entity.type
_entity.pdbx_description
1 polymer ?
#
loop_
_entity_poly.entity_id
_entity_poly.type
_entity_poly.pdbx_seq_one_letter_code
_entity_poly.pdbx_strand_id
1 'polypeptide(L)'
;MELSRVNVFDPTEPNFEYFAWLYLFDWVEGKREVVTFQGDVGQVTTISTVQNYIERPVDAQEVPVNASMYFMLLIQYITVVLCGVGCLVCVYIVTNRGYIEGVNMMSFSLVAGHVWIGRPFMLLRGLTAICFLSTAKLNLVRPHDGLVSFFDSPDRSWLMTLLSSGEMAWLVNVIHDTFSVLTKQYTAGCFSKSALIVCVSAAMWSFAAPTKHSVSISRNCHVPAVDFEVECVSGVVQIGDFGRFCGLIGLAFGTCLGTYAVERHRLSKAPPKSHWLSFFLYSAAKHRFERTIQRNWEHDGVYYLDKASAALTGVLSVEYRGALYILDIKTWRVYVISPDQLAARGVNLPPHLLHAIPLVE
;
A
#
# COMPACT_ATOMS: atom_id res chain seq x y z
N MET A 1 -12.39 65.87 -20.70
CA MET A 1 -11.23 65.48 -19.86
C MET A 1 -10.37 64.59 -20.73
N GLU A 2 -9.29 65.12 -21.30
CA GLU A 2 -8.36 64.31 -22.10
C GLU A 2 -7.34 63.67 -21.17
N LEU A 3 -7.26 62.34 -21.19
CA LEU A 3 -6.24 61.61 -20.44
C LEU A 3 -4.92 61.72 -21.21
N SER A 4 -3.88 62.27 -20.56
CA SER A 4 -2.53 62.29 -21.11
C SER A 4 -2.02 60.85 -21.30
N ARG A 5 -1.38 60.58 -22.43
CA ARG A 5 -0.84 59.26 -22.79
C ARG A 5 0.63 59.41 -23.11
N VAL A 6 1.46 58.58 -22.49
CA VAL A 6 2.89 58.52 -22.77
C VAL A 6 3.24 57.07 -23.06
N ASN A 7 3.94 56.84 -24.16
CA ASN A 7 4.54 55.54 -24.43
C ASN A 7 5.85 55.45 -23.65
N VAL A 8 5.84 54.67 -22.57
CA VAL A 8 6.98 54.52 -21.66
C VAL A 8 8.22 53.88 -22.29
N PHE A 9 8.11 53.27 -23.48
CA PHE A 9 9.24 52.74 -24.24
C PHE A 9 9.57 53.56 -25.49
N ASP A 10 9.05 54.79 -25.60
CA ASP A 10 9.34 55.65 -26.74
C ASP A 10 10.80 56.16 -26.68
N PRO A 11 11.59 56.06 -27.77
CA PRO A 11 12.94 56.63 -27.82
C PRO A 11 13.00 58.14 -27.53
N THR A 12 11.88 58.85 -27.65
CA THR A 12 11.77 60.28 -27.33
C THR A 12 11.68 60.59 -25.84
N GLU A 13 11.51 59.57 -24.97
CA GLU A 13 11.40 59.68 -23.51
C GLU A 13 12.61 59.08 -22.76
N PRO A 14 13.86 59.54 -23.00
CA PRO A 14 15.08 58.92 -22.46
C PRO A 14 15.16 59.01 -20.93
N ASN A 15 14.51 60.02 -20.32
CA ASN A 15 14.48 60.17 -18.87
C ASN A 15 13.64 59.08 -18.18
N PHE A 16 12.77 58.39 -18.93
CA PHE A 16 11.89 57.35 -18.41
C PHE A 16 12.43 55.93 -18.61
N GLU A 17 13.51 55.76 -19.38
CA GLU A 17 14.05 54.46 -19.78
C GLU A 17 14.32 53.53 -18.58
N TYR A 18 14.94 54.07 -17.51
CA TYR A 18 15.20 53.30 -16.29
C TYR A 18 13.91 52.76 -15.65
N PHE A 19 12.87 53.60 -15.53
CA PHE A 19 11.59 53.20 -14.94
C PHE A 19 10.80 52.25 -15.86
N ALA A 20 10.91 52.42 -17.18
CA ALA A 20 10.31 51.52 -18.16
C ALA A 20 10.83 50.09 -18.01
N TRP A 21 12.14 49.94 -17.80
CA TRP A 21 12.75 48.63 -17.51
C TRP A 21 12.26 48.05 -16.18
N LEU A 22 12.16 48.85 -15.11
CA LEU A 22 11.60 48.38 -13.83
C LEU A 22 10.14 47.92 -13.99
N TYR A 23 9.33 48.65 -14.76
CA TYR A 23 7.96 48.26 -15.06
C TYR A 23 7.87 46.98 -15.87
N LEU A 24 8.83 46.76 -16.78
CA LEU A 24 8.92 45.50 -17.52
C LEU A 24 9.29 44.34 -16.61
N PHE A 25 10.25 44.52 -15.69
CA PHE A 25 10.60 43.50 -14.69
C PHE A 25 9.41 43.17 -13.79
N ASP A 26 8.74 44.18 -13.24
CA ASP A 26 7.52 43.99 -12.43
C ASP A 26 6.42 43.26 -13.21
N TRP A 27 6.26 43.54 -14.51
CA TRP A 27 5.29 42.88 -15.36
C TRP A 27 5.66 41.42 -15.65
N VAL A 28 6.94 41.12 -15.91
CA VAL A 28 7.45 39.75 -16.09
C VAL A 28 7.31 38.94 -14.81
N GLU A 29 7.52 39.56 -13.64
CA GLU A 29 7.26 38.96 -12.34
C GLU A 29 5.76 38.87 -12.00
N GLY A 30 4.88 39.43 -12.84
CA GLY A 30 3.43 39.44 -12.68
C GLY A 30 2.91 40.30 -11.51
N LYS A 31 3.74 41.20 -10.98
CA LYS A 31 3.37 42.24 -10.00
C LYS A 31 2.61 43.40 -10.63
N ARG A 32 2.62 43.50 -11.97
CA ARG A 32 1.82 44.47 -12.73
C ARG A 32 1.12 43.75 -13.87
N GLU A 33 -0.05 44.25 -14.23
CA GLU A 33 -0.80 43.79 -15.40
C GLU A 33 -0.88 44.90 -16.44
N VAL A 34 -0.84 44.53 -17.71
CA VAL A 34 -1.07 45.44 -18.83
C VAL A 34 -2.46 45.16 -19.37
N VAL A 35 -3.34 46.16 -19.27
CA VAL A 35 -4.75 46.04 -19.63
C VAL A 35 -5.09 47.07 -20.69
N THR A 36 -5.93 46.67 -21.64
CA THR A 36 -6.48 47.58 -22.65
C THR A 36 -7.96 47.78 -22.38
N PHE A 37 -8.32 48.99 -21.99
CA PHE A 37 -9.70 49.40 -21.82
C PHE A 37 -10.24 49.85 -23.17
N GLN A 38 -11.30 49.18 -23.63
CA GLN A 38 -12.02 49.54 -24.85
C GLN A 38 -13.26 50.34 -24.47
N GLY A 39 -13.36 51.55 -24.98
CA GLY A 39 -14.56 52.39 -24.88
C GLY A 39 -15.11 52.73 -26.26
N ASP A 40 -16.25 53.39 -26.28
CA ASP A 40 -17.01 53.69 -27.50
C ASP A 40 -16.22 54.56 -28.50
N VAL A 41 -15.29 55.39 -28.01
CA VAL A 41 -14.53 56.38 -28.79
C VAL A 41 -13.04 56.04 -28.88
N GLY A 42 -12.61 54.84 -28.45
CA GLY A 42 -11.23 54.41 -28.59
C GLY A 42 -10.76 53.42 -27.52
N GLN A 43 -9.46 53.17 -27.50
CA GLN A 43 -8.83 52.24 -26.58
C GLN A 43 -7.71 52.92 -25.78
N VAL A 44 -7.52 52.50 -24.53
CA VAL A 44 -6.44 52.93 -23.65
C VAL A 44 -5.73 51.70 -23.12
N THR A 45 -4.48 51.50 -23.54
CA THR A 45 -3.59 50.49 -22.94
C THR A 45 -2.81 51.16 -21.81
N THR A 46 -2.93 50.62 -20.60
CA THR A 46 -2.24 51.13 -19.41
C THR A 46 -1.66 49.99 -18.60
N ILE A 47 -0.65 50.29 -17.80
CA ILE A 47 -0.08 49.35 -16.82
C ILE A 47 -0.71 49.62 -15.45
N SER A 48 -0.99 48.56 -14.69
CA SER A 48 -1.50 48.68 -13.33
C SER A 48 -0.45 49.25 -12.38
N THR A 49 -0.89 49.70 -11.21
CA THR A 49 0.02 49.89 -10.07
C THR A 49 0.67 48.55 -9.69
N VAL A 50 1.77 48.59 -8.92
CA VAL A 50 2.33 47.38 -8.31
C VAL A 50 1.28 46.75 -7.43
N GLN A 51 0.98 45.49 -7.69
CA GLN A 51 0.16 44.65 -6.87
C GLN A 51 1.02 43.47 -6.43
N ASN A 52 1.56 43.57 -5.21
CA ASN A 52 2.28 42.45 -4.62
C ASN A 52 1.31 41.28 -4.46
N TYR A 53 1.80 40.07 -4.75
CA TYR A 53 1.06 38.85 -4.45
C TYR A 53 0.73 38.83 -2.96
N ILE A 54 -0.56 38.65 -2.65
CA ILE A 54 -0.96 38.35 -1.29
C ILE A 54 -0.55 36.90 -1.05
N GLU A 55 0.59 36.70 -0.41
CA GLU A 55 0.97 35.40 0.12
C GLU A 55 0.01 35.07 1.27
N ARG A 56 -1.05 34.34 0.94
CA ARG A 56 -1.87 33.68 1.97
C ARG A 56 -1.24 32.32 2.22
N PRO A 57 -0.66 32.07 3.41
CA PRO A 57 -0.24 30.72 3.73
C PRO A 57 -1.47 29.82 3.64
N VAL A 58 -1.34 28.71 2.92
CA VAL A 58 -2.39 27.69 2.87
C VAL A 58 -2.62 27.23 4.30
N ASP A 59 -3.87 27.18 4.75
CA ASP A 59 -4.17 26.63 6.06
C ASP A 59 -3.72 25.17 6.10
N ALA A 60 -2.79 24.85 6.99
CA ALA A 60 -2.25 23.51 7.14
C ALA A 60 -3.34 22.49 7.54
N GLN A 61 -4.46 22.95 8.12
CA GLN A 61 -5.61 22.11 8.45
C GLN A 61 -6.51 21.82 7.23
N GLU A 62 -6.46 22.66 6.19
CA GLU A 62 -7.16 22.43 4.92
C GLU A 62 -6.40 21.48 3.98
N VAL A 63 -5.07 21.35 4.14
CA VAL A 63 -4.28 20.37 3.39
C VAL A 63 -4.42 18.99 4.03
N PRO A 64 -4.95 17.97 3.33
CA PRO A 64 -5.17 16.63 3.89
C PRO A 64 -3.87 15.81 3.99
N VAL A 65 -2.82 16.37 4.62
CA VAL A 65 -1.55 15.66 4.87
C VAL A 65 -1.71 14.54 5.90
N ASN A 66 -2.70 14.68 6.78
CA ASN A 66 -2.92 13.76 7.91
C ASN A 66 -3.12 12.32 7.43
N ALA A 67 -4.00 12.08 6.46
CA ALA A 67 -4.35 10.72 6.04
C ALA A 67 -3.17 9.96 5.38
N SER A 68 -2.41 10.63 4.50
CA SER A 68 -1.27 10.00 3.83
C SER A 68 -0.13 9.69 4.81
N MET A 69 0.12 10.57 5.78
CA MET A 69 1.09 10.34 6.85
C MET A 69 0.67 9.16 7.74
N TYR A 70 -0.61 9.07 8.13
CA TYR A 70 -1.10 7.92 8.89
C TYR A 70 -0.94 6.60 8.12
N PHE A 71 -1.28 6.57 6.83
CA PHE A 71 -1.08 5.37 6.00
C PHE A 71 0.39 5.01 5.87
N MET A 72 1.28 5.99 5.71
CA MET A 72 2.72 5.75 5.67
C MET A 72 3.22 5.12 6.98
N LEU A 73 2.85 5.69 8.14
CA LEU A 73 3.24 5.15 9.45
C LEU A 73 2.70 3.74 9.68
N LEU A 74 1.46 3.47 9.27
CA LEU A 74 0.86 2.14 9.36
C LEU A 74 1.60 1.13 8.45
N ILE A 75 1.92 1.50 7.21
CA ILE A 75 2.70 0.63 6.30
C ILE A 75 4.09 0.35 6.88
N GLN A 76 4.74 1.35 7.48
CA GLN A 76 6.03 1.17 8.16
C GLN A 76 5.91 0.20 9.35
N TYR A 77 4.92 0.39 10.22
CA TYR A 77 4.62 -0.53 11.32
C TYR A 77 4.46 -1.97 10.83
N ILE A 78 3.64 -2.18 9.80
CA ILE A 78 3.40 -3.52 9.21
C ILE A 78 4.71 -4.12 8.71
N THR A 79 5.51 -3.35 7.97
CA THR A 79 6.81 -3.82 7.44
C THR A 79 7.78 -4.17 8.56
N VAL A 80 7.89 -3.34 9.62
CA VAL A 80 8.79 -3.59 10.76
C VAL A 80 8.40 -4.86 11.50
N VAL A 81 7.12 -5.04 11.82
CA VAL A 81 6.65 -6.24 12.53
C VAL A 81 6.87 -7.49 11.68
N LEU A 82 6.51 -7.47 10.39
CA LEU A 82 6.75 -8.62 9.51
C LEU A 82 8.24 -8.91 9.32
N CYS A 83 9.10 -7.88 9.24
CA CYS A 83 10.55 -8.07 9.22
C CYS A 83 11.03 -8.76 10.50
N GLY A 84 10.53 -8.35 11.67
CA GLY A 84 10.82 -8.99 12.95
C GLY A 84 10.38 -10.46 13.01
N VAL A 85 9.18 -10.78 12.53
CA VAL A 85 8.69 -12.17 12.42
C VAL A 85 9.55 -12.97 11.46
N GLY A 86 9.95 -12.39 10.32
CA GLY A 86 10.87 -13.01 9.38
C GLY A 86 12.23 -13.34 10.01
N CYS A 87 12.81 -12.40 10.76
CA CYS A 87 14.06 -12.62 11.50
C CYS A 87 13.90 -13.74 12.53
N LEU A 88 12.80 -13.76 13.28
CA LEU A 88 12.50 -14.79 14.25
C LEU A 88 12.37 -16.18 13.60
N VAL A 89 11.67 -16.27 12.46
CA VAL A 89 11.58 -17.49 11.66
C VAL A 89 12.97 -17.97 11.23
N CYS A 90 13.82 -17.07 10.74
CA CYS A 90 15.21 -17.40 10.39
C CYS A 90 16.01 -17.92 11.58
N VAL A 91 15.86 -17.33 12.76
CA VAL A 91 16.48 -17.84 14.00
C VAL A 91 16.03 -19.27 14.27
N TYR A 92 14.72 -19.56 14.23
CA TYR A 92 14.21 -20.92 14.43
C TYR A 92 14.74 -21.92 13.38
N ILE A 93 14.86 -21.51 12.12
CA ILE A 93 15.42 -22.36 11.06
C ILE A 93 16.87 -22.73 11.41
N VAL A 94 17.68 -21.76 11.82
CA VAL A 94 19.10 -21.98 12.17
C VAL A 94 19.22 -22.83 13.43
N THR A 95 18.48 -22.51 14.50
CA THR A 95 18.57 -23.26 15.77
C THR A 95 18.11 -24.71 15.63
N ASN A 96 17.13 -24.98 14.75
CA ASN A 96 16.65 -26.33 14.47
C ASN A 96 17.39 -27.00 13.30
N ARG A 97 18.57 -26.49 12.90
CA ARG A 97 19.45 -27.07 11.86
C ARG A 97 18.77 -27.26 10.49
N GLY A 98 17.77 -26.46 10.19
CA GLY A 98 17.02 -26.53 8.93
C GLY A 98 15.94 -27.62 8.87
N TYR A 99 15.66 -28.34 9.97
CA TYR A 99 14.53 -29.28 10.04
C TYR A 99 13.20 -28.53 10.13
N ILE A 100 12.76 -27.98 9.00
CA ILE A 100 11.52 -27.20 8.89
C ILE A 100 10.75 -27.57 7.62
N GLU A 101 9.45 -27.33 7.62
CA GLU A 101 8.62 -27.51 6.44
C GLU A 101 8.71 -26.27 5.52
N GLY A 102 9.64 -26.29 4.56
CA GLY A 102 9.91 -25.14 3.69
C GLY A 102 8.70 -24.64 2.88
N VAL A 103 7.75 -25.52 2.54
CA VAL A 103 6.52 -25.14 1.83
C VAL A 103 5.64 -24.20 2.68
N ASN A 104 5.68 -24.35 4.01
CA ASN A 104 4.96 -23.46 4.92
C ASN A 104 5.54 -22.04 4.90
N MET A 105 6.86 -21.91 4.73
CA MET A 105 7.55 -20.61 4.66
C MET A 105 7.13 -19.79 3.43
N MET A 106 6.77 -20.43 2.32
CA MET A 106 6.21 -19.77 1.14
C MET A 106 4.84 -19.11 1.39
N SER A 107 4.26 -19.33 2.57
CA SER A 107 2.99 -18.76 3.02
C SER A 107 3.18 -17.61 4.00
N PHE A 108 4.41 -17.08 4.12
CA PHE A 108 4.77 -16.02 5.06
C PHE A 108 3.77 -14.85 5.01
N SER A 109 3.54 -14.28 3.82
CA SER A 109 2.63 -13.14 3.66
C SER A 109 1.17 -13.50 3.97
N LEU A 110 0.72 -14.73 3.73
CA LEU A 110 -0.64 -15.13 4.08
C LEU A 110 -0.81 -15.24 5.60
N VAL A 111 0.08 -16.00 6.24
CA VAL A 111 -0.11 -16.42 7.62
C VAL A 111 0.39 -15.35 8.59
N ALA A 112 1.62 -14.87 8.41
CA ALA A 112 2.20 -13.89 9.32
C ALA A 112 1.44 -12.57 9.28
N GLY A 113 1.00 -12.14 8.09
CA GLY A 113 0.19 -10.92 7.93
C GLY A 113 -1.10 -10.97 8.76
N HIS A 114 -1.88 -12.05 8.65
CA HIS A 114 -3.14 -12.13 9.38
C HIS A 114 -2.98 -12.35 10.89
N VAL A 115 -1.95 -13.10 11.29
CA VAL A 115 -1.76 -13.44 12.70
C VAL A 115 -1.12 -12.30 13.50
N TRP A 116 -0.06 -11.68 12.95
CA TRP A 116 0.74 -10.70 13.68
C TRP A 116 0.25 -9.26 13.51
N ILE A 117 -0.46 -8.98 12.42
CA ILE A 117 -0.94 -7.64 12.10
C ILE A 117 -2.46 -7.59 12.17
N GLY A 118 -3.13 -8.50 11.47
CA GLY A 118 -4.58 -8.57 11.42
C GLY A 118 -5.20 -8.01 10.13
N ARG A 119 -6.39 -8.53 9.79
CA ARG A 119 -7.08 -8.31 8.51
C ARG A 119 -7.24 -6.84 8.09
N PRO A 120 -7.64 -5.89 8.97
CA PRO A 120 -7.88 -4.50 8.55
C PRO A 120 -6.62 -3.80 8.02
N PHE A 121 -5.47 -4.04 8.65
CA PHE A 121 -4.21 -3.45 8.22
C PHE A 121 -3.65 -4.14 6.98
N MET A 122 -3.90 -5.44 6.79
CA MET A 122 -3.57 -6.12 5.53
C MET A 122 -4.42 -5.60 4.37
N LEU A 123 -5.69 -5.31 4.62
CA LEU A 123 -6.59 -4.67 3.65
C LEU A 123 -6.08 -3.28 3.30
N LEU A 124 -5.75 -2.47 4.31
CA LEU A 124 -5.18 -1.13 4.10
C LEU A 124 -3.92 -1.21 3.23
N ARG A 125 -2.98 -2.10 3.56
CA ARG A 125 -1.75 -2.27 2.79
C ARG A 125 -2.02 -2.62 1.34
N GLY A 126 -2.89 -3.59 1.07
CA GLY A 126 -3.30 -3.95 -0.29
C GLY A 126 -3.97 -2.79 -1.03
N LEU A 127 -4.86 -2.04 -0.38
CA LEU A 127 -5.53 -0.89 -0.98
C LEU A 127 -4.56 0.27 -1.27
N THR A 128 -3.59 0.53 -0.39
CA THR A 128 -2.57 1.56 -0.63
C THR A 128 -1.70 1.23 -1.83
N ALA A 129 -1.37 -0.05 -2.06
CA ALA A 129 -0.68 -0.49 -3.26
C ALA A 129 -1.51 -0.24 -4.53
N ILE A 130 -2.82 -0.49 -4.48
CA ILE A 130 -3.74 -0.17 -5.58
C ILE A 130 -3.81 1.34 -5.81
N CYS A 131 -3.87 2.16 -4.74
CA CYS A 131 -3.79 3.61 -4.85
C CYS A 131 -2.52 4.05 -5.57
N PHE A 132 -1.35 3.48 -5.23
CA PHE A 132 -0.11 3.75 -5.94
C PHE A 132 -0.22 3.35 -7.41
N LEU A 133 -0.69 2.14 -7.72
CA LEU A 133 -0.86 1.68 -9.10
C LEU A 133 -1.89 2.47 -9.91
N SER A 134 -2.80 3.19 -9.24
CA SER A 134 -3.83 4.03 -9.86
C SER A 134 -3.54 5.52 -9.83
N THR A 135 -2.38 5.94 -9.33
CA THR A 135 -1.98 7.36 -9.28
C THR A 135 -0.66 7.60 -10.02
N ALA A 136 -0.55 8.75 -10.67
CA ALA A 136 0.68 9.27 -11.24
C ALA A 136 1.47 10.09 -10.19
N LYS A 137 2.79 10.16 -10.33
CA LYS A 137 3.65 10.98 -9.47
C LYS A 137 3.80 12.37 -10.07
N LEU A 138 3.47 13.40 -9.29
CA LEU A 138 3.74 14.80 -9.62
C LEU A 138 4.61 15.42 -8.52
N ASN A 139 5.74 15.98 -8.89
CA ASN A 139 6.62 16.72 -8.00
C ASN A 139 6.44 18.21 -8.27
N LEU A 140 6.16 19.01 -7.24
CA LEU A 140 6.24 20.46 -7.35
C LEU A 140 7.72 20.88 -7.24
N VAL A 141 8.29 21.36 -8.33
CA VAL A 141 9.69 21.81 -8.40
C VAL A 141 9.74 23.32 -8.40
N ARG A 142 10.70 23.88 -7.65
CA ARG A 142 10.94 25.32 -7.52
C ARG A 142 12.39 25.66 -7.88
N PRO A 143 12.76 25.68 -9.17
CA PRO A 143 14.11 26.03 -9.56
C PRO A 143 14.37 27.54 -9.38
N HIS A 144 15.66 27.92 -9.45
CA HIS A 144 16.11 29.31 -9.37
C HIS A 144 15.60 30.06 -8.12
N ASP A 145 15.76 29.44 -6.95
CA ASP A 145 15.38 30.00 -5.65
C ASP A 145 13.90 30.41 -5.53
N GLY A 146 13.03 29.71 -6.28
CA GLY A 146 11.58 29.92 -6.23
C GLY A 146 11.04 30.92 -7.25
N LEU A 147 11.86 31.41 -8.19
CA LEU A 147 11.41 32.32 -9.26
C LEU A 147 10.28 31.73 -10.10
N VAL A 148 10.27 30.41 -10.29
CA VAL A 148 9.18 29.68 -10.96
C VAL A 148 8.83 28.42 -10.17
N SER A 149 7.56 28.01 -10.28
CA SER A 149 7.06 26.76 -9.71
C SER A 149 6.30 25.99 -10.79
N PHE A 150 6.66 24.72 -11.01
CA PHE A 150 5.94 23.87 -11.95
C PHE A 150 5.89 22.41 -11.48
N PHE A 151 4.96 21.65 -12.05
CA PHE A 151 4.85 20.22 -11.78
C PHE A 151 5.73 19.42 -12.76
N ASP A 152 6.63 18.64 -12.22
CA ASP A 152 7.39 17.62 -12.93
C ASP A 152 6.71 16.25 -12.75
N SER A 153 6.60 15.47 -13.84
CA SER A 153 5.92 14.18 -13.86
C SER A 153 6.89 13.08 -14.26
N PRO A 154 7.80 12.67 -13.35
CA PRO A 154 8.77 11.63 -13.68
C PRO A 154 8.10 10.27 -13.87
N ASP A 155 8.63 9.50 -14.81
CA ASP A 155 8.19 8.12 -15.03
C ASP A 155 8.41 7.27 -13.77
N ARG A 156 7.44 6.39 -13.50
CA ARG A 156 7.56 5.45 -12.39
C ARG A 156 8.61 4.40 -12.72
N SER A 157 9.56 4.21 -11.81
CA SER A 157 10.55 3.12 -11.91
C SER A 157 9.85 1.76 -12.01
N TRP A 158 10.33 0.90 -12.91
CA TRP A 158 9.81 -0.44 -13.11
C TRP A 158 9.79 -1.29 -11.82
N LEU A 159 10.79 -1.11 -10.94
CA LEU A 159 10.87 -1.77 -9.63
C LEU A 159 9.69 -1.43 -8.73
N MET A 160 9.34 -0.14 -8.62
CA MET A 160 8.18 0.29 -7.83
C MET A 160 6.87 -0.24 -8.40
N THR A 161 6.75 -0.34 -9.73
CA THR A 161 5.57 -0.94 -10.36
C THR A 161 5.45 -2.43 -10.02
N LEU A 162 6.56 -3.18 -10.09
CA LEU A 162 6.56 -4.60 -9.74
C LEU A 162 6.30 -4.82 -8.25
N LEU A 163 6.94 -4.02 -7.39
CA LEU A 163 6.75 -4.07 -5.94
C LEU A 163 5.28 -3.79 -5.57
N SER A 164 4.71 -2.69 -6.05
CA SER A 164 3.31 -2.35 -5.79
C SER A 164 2.33 -3.38 -6.36
N SER A 165 2.66 -4.01 -7.48
CA SER A 165 1.87 -5.14 -8.03
C SER A 165 1.94 -6.37 -7.12
N GLY A 166 3.11 -6.68 -6.56
CA GLY A 166 3.29 -7.73 -5.55
C GLY A 166 2.52 -7.45 -4.25
N GLU A 167 2.46 -6.19 -3.83
CA GLU A 167 1.71 -5.74 -2.65
C GLU A 167 0.18 -5.87 -2.83
N MET A 168 -0.33 -6.03 -4.05
CA MET A 168 -1.74 -6.39 -4.25
C MET A 168 -2.08 -7.79 -3.72
N ALA A 169 -1.09 -8.68 -3.54
CA ALA A 169 -1.31 -9.98 -2.94
C ALA A 169 -1.95 -9.89 -1.55
N TRP A 170 -1.70 -8.82 -0.78
CA TRP A 170 -2.33 -8.65 0.53
C TRP A 170 -3.86 -8.54 0.45
N LEU A 171 -4.39 -7.88 -0.57
CA LEU A 171 -5.84 -7.84 -0.80
C LEU A 171 -6.36 -9.26 -1.10
N VAL A 172 -5.66 -10.01 -1.96
CA VAL A 172 -6.01 -11.41 -2.26
C VAL A 172 -6.00 -12.27 -0.98
N ASN A 173 -5.02 -12.07 -0.09
CA ASN A 173 -4.94 -12.75 1.19
C ASN A 173 -6.16 -12.45 2.07
N VAL A 174 -6.61 -11.20 2.13
CA VAL A 174 -7.81 -10.80 2.89
C VAL A 174 -9.07 -11.40 2.29
N ILE A 175 -9.20 -11.41 0.96
CA ILE A 175 -10.34 -12.02 0.26
C ILE A 175 -10.42 -13.51 0.60
N HIS A 176 -9.34 -14.28 0.38
CA HIS A 176 -9.34 -15.71 0.69
C HIS A 176 -9.60 -16.01 2.15
N ASP A 177 -9.01 -15.26 3.07
CA ASP A 177 -9.20 -15.49 4.49
C ASP A 177 -10.62 -15.14 4.96
N THR A 178 -11.28 -14.17 4.34
CA THR A 178 -12.69 -13.80 4.62
C THR A 178 -13.66 -14.83 4.04
N PHE A 179 -13.41 -15.29 2.80
CA PHE A 179 -14.25 -16.28 2.14
C PHE A 179 -13.87 -17.73 2.45
N SER A 180 -12.83 -17.97 3.26
CA SER A 180 -12.34 -19.30 3.66
C SER A 180 -13.43 -20.18 4.28
N VAL A 181 -14.38 -19.57 5.00
CA VAL A 181 -15.55 -20.24 5.58
C VAL A 181 -16.44 -20.88 4.51
N LEU A 182 -16.54 -20.24 3.34
CA LEU A 182 -17.32 -20.71 2.20
C LEU A 182 -16.51 -21.65 1.31
N THR A 183 -15.26 -21.31 1.00
CA THR A 183 -14.40 -22.05 0.06
C THR A 183 -13.77 -23.30 0.69
N LYS A 184 -13.63 -23.35 2.02
CA LYS A 184 -13.18 -24.49 2.84
C LYS A 184 -11.93 -25.15 2.27
N GLN A 185 -12.04 -26.40 1.81
CA GLN A 185 -10.92 -27.24 1.37
C GLN A 185 -10.31 -26.80 0.03
N TYR A 186 -11.02 -25.97 -0.75
CA TYR A 186 -10.52 -25.47 -2.03
C TYR A 186 -9.56 -24.27 -1.87
N THR A 187 -9.58 -23.62 -0.71
CA THR A 187 -8.80 -22.41 -0.42
C THR A 187 -7.31 -22.60 -0.63
N ALA A 188 -6.76 -23.75 -0.20
CA ALA A 188 -5.32 -24.01 -0.22
C ALA A 188 -4.72 -23.99 -1.63
N GLY A 189 -5.42 -24.55 -2.62
CA GLY A 189 -4.98 -24.59 -4.02
C GLY A 189 -5.26 -23.29 -4.78
N CYS A 190 -6.35 -22.59 -4.44
CA CYS A 190 -6.74 -21.32 -5.09
C CYS A 190 -5.79 -20.19 -4.72
N PHE A 191 -5.35 -20.16 -3.46
CA PHE A 191 -4.61 -19.04 -2.89
C PHE A 191 -3.37 -18.66 -3.70
N SER A 192 -2.36 -19.55 -3.80
CA SER A 192 -1.08 -19.22 -4.43
C SER A 192 -1.23 -18.88 -5.92
N LYS A 193 -2.18 -19.54 -6.60
CA LYS A 193 -2.49 -19.29 -8.01
C LYS A 193 -3.10 -17.92 -8.19
N SER A 194 -4.13 -17.58 -7.41
CA SER A 194 -4.80 -16.28 -7.51
C SER A 194 -3.87 -15.12 -7.17
N ALA A 195 -3.04 -15.24 -6.13
CA ALA A 195 -2.07 -14.21 -5.77
C ALA A 195 -1.07 -13.96 -6.91
N LEU A 196 -0.50 -15.03 -7.48
CA LEU A 196 0.43 -14.92 -8.61
C LEU A 196 -0.24 -14.31 -9.84
N ILE A 197 -1.42 -14.79 -10.22
CA ILE A 197 -2.17 -14.29 -11.39
C ILE A 197 -2.50 -12.81 -11.23
N VAL A 198 -2.97 -12.38 -10.04
CA VAL A 198 -3.29 -10.96 -9.78
C VAL A 198 -2.03 -10.11 -9.88
N CYS A 199 -0.92 -10.52 -9.25
CA CYS A 199 0.32 -9.74 -9.29
C CYS A 199 0.86 -9.59 -10.71
N VAL A 200 0.88 -10.68 -11.49
CA VAL A 200 1.35 -10.66 -12.88
C VAL A 200 0.42 -9.84 -13.76
N SER A 201 -0.90 -10.01 -13.62
CA SER A 201 -1.90 -9.26 -14.40
C SER A 201 -1.87 -7.77 -14.09
N ALA A 202 -1.72 -7.39 -12.81
CA ALA A 202 -1.58 -6.01 -12.38
C ALA A 202 -0.29 -5.38 -12.90
N ALA A 203 0.82 -6.12 -12.88
CA ALA A 203 2.09 -5.66 -13.45
C ALA A 203 1.98 -5.46 -14.96
N MET A 204 1.44 -6.45 -15.70
CA MET A 204 1.22 -6.34 -17.14
C MET A 204 0.33 -5.16 -17.50
N TRP A 205 -0.79 -4.96 -16.79
CA TRP A 205 -1.67 -3.81 -17.00
C TRP A 205 -0.95 -2.49 -16.70
N SER A 206 -0.12 -2.44 -15.66
CA SER A 206 0.66 -1.24 -15.32
C SER A 206 1.76 -0.90 -16.30
N PHE A 207 2.36 -1.89 -16.96
CA PHE A 207 3.33 -1.66 -18.03
C PHE A 207 2.66 -1.33 -19.38
N ALA A 208 1.55 -1.99 -19.72
CA ALA A 208 0.85 -1.77 -20.98
C ALA A 208 0.10 -0.43 -21.01
N ALA A 209 -0.48 -0.02 -19.88
CA ALA A 209 -1.19 1.24 -19.75
C ALA A 209 -0.82 1.92 -18.42
N PRO A 210 0.31 2.65 -18.38
CA PRO A 210 0.71 3.42 -17.20
C PRO A 210 -0.30 4.54 -16.88
N THR A 211 -0.52 4.80 -15.59
CA THR A 211 -1.39 5.90 -15.16
C THR A 211 -0.77 7.24 -15.51
N LYS A 212 -1.57 8.13 -16.11
CA LYS A 212 -1.18 9.50 -16.45
C LYS A 212 -1.96 10.49 -15.60
N HIS A 213 -1.35 11.65 -15.35
CA HIS A 213 -2.04 12.79 -14.76
C HIS A 213 -2.81 13.55 -15.86
N SER A 214 -3.84 14.30 -15.46
CA SER A 214 -4.59 15.21 -16.32
C SER A 214 -4.68 16.58 -15.65
N VAL A 215 -4.50 17.64 -16.44
CA VAL A 215 -4.61 19.02 -15.96
C VAL A 215 -5.56 19.76 -16.89
N SER A 216 -6.62 20.35 -16.32
CA SER A 216 -7.50 21.27 -17.02
C SER A 216 -7.39 22.65 -16.39
N ILE A 217 -7.14 23.67 -17.20
CA ILE A 217 -7.09 25.07 -16.75
C ILE A 217 -8.37 25.74 -17.21
N SER A 218 -9.16 26.22 -16.26
CA SER A 218 -10.41 26.94 -16.52
C SER A 218 -10.56 27.95 -15.41
N ARG A 219 -10.27 29.22 -15.70
CA ARG A 219 -10.37 30.30 -14.72
C ARG A 219 -11.82 30.78 -14.64
N ASN A 220 -12.54 30.26 -13.66
CA ASN A 220 -13.90 30.68 -13.35
C ASN A 220 -13.89 31.33 -11.97
N CYS A 221 -14.05 32.65 -11.95
CA CYS A 221 -14.20 33.42 -10.73
C CYS A 221 -15.66 33.86 -10.62
N HIS A 222 -16.21 33.74 -9.43
CA HIS A 222 -17.47 34.35 -9.08
C HIS A 222 -17.30 35.13 -7.78
N VAL A 223 -18.18 36.10 -7.55
CA VAL A 223 -18.11 37.02 -6.42
C VAL A 223 -19.30 36.72 -5.51
N PRO A 224 -19.17 35.81 -4.52
CA PRO A 224 -20.25 35.50 -3.58
C PRO A 224 -20.74 36.73 -2.82
N ALA A 225 -19.81 37.62 -2.43
CA ALA A 225 -20.10 38.86 -1.74
C ALA A 225 -19.18 39.96 -2.27
N VAL A 226 -19.78 40.93 -2.98
CA VAL A 226 -19.06 42.11 -3.50
C VAL A 226 -18.30 42.78 -2.36
N ASP A 227 -17.04 43.10 -2.59
CA ASP A 227 -16.07 43.68 -1.64
C ASP A 227 -15.58 42.77 -0.49
N PHE A 228 -16.17 41.59 -0.26
CA PHE A 228 -15.77 40.70 0.85
C PHE A 228 -15.10 39.40 0.38
N GLU A 229 -15.60 38.79 -0.70
CA GLU A 229 -15.15 37.46 -1.11
C GLU A 229 -15.26 37.26 -2.63
N VAL A 230 -14.22 36.63 -3.19
CA VAL A 230 -14.18 36.15 -4.58
C VAL A 230 -13.66 34.72 -4.53
N GLU A 231 -14.43 33.78 -5.08
CA GLU A 231 -14.02 32.39 -5.20
C GLU A 231 -13.65 32.09 -6.66
N CYS A 232 -12.38 31.71 -6.85
CA CYS A 232 -11.81 31.43 -8.17
C CYS A 232 -11.32 29.98 -8.25
N VAL A 233 -11.92 29.20 -9.15
CA VAL A 233 -11.35 27.93 -9.59
C VAL A 233 -10.44 28.25 -10.77
N SER A 234 -9.14 28.02 -10.65
CA SER A 234 -8.17 28.27 -11.74
C SER A 234 -7.97 27.05 -12.64
N GLY A 235 -8.16 25.85 -12.11
CA GLY A 235 -7.97 24.60 -12.82
C GLY A 235 -8.09 23.38 -11.91
N VAL A 236 -8.15 22.20 -12.51
CA VAL A 236 -8.23 20.91 -11.81
C VAL A 236 -7.03 20.05 -12.21
N VAL A 237 -6.32 19.54 -11.20
CA VAL A 237 -5.23 18.58 -11.38
C VAL A 237 -5.69 17.22 -10.89
N GLN A 238 -5.80 16.27 -11.81
CA GLN A 238 -6.18 14.89 -11.53
C GLN A 238 -4.94 13.99 -11.63
N ILE A 239 -4.52 13.43 -10.50
CA ILE A 239 -3.38 12.49 -10.44
C ILE A 239 -3.80 11.02 -10.52
N GLY A 240 -5.05 10.73 -10.18
CA GLY A 240 -5.55 9.37 -10.00
C GLY A 240 -6.61 8.99 -11.00
N ASP A 241 -6.64 7.71 -11.36
CA ASP A 241 -7.68 7.10 -12.18
C ASP A 241 -8.56 6.18 -11.30
N PHE A 242 -9.78 6.63 -11.01
CA PHE A 242 -10.74 5.88 -10.20
C PHE A 242 -11.26 4.63 -10.92
N GLY A 243 -11.38 4.66 -12.25
CA GLY A 243 -11.77 3.51 -13.05
C GLY A 243 -10.73 2.39 -12.94
N ARG A 244 -9.45 2.75 -13.03
CA ARG A 244 -8.33 1.82 -12.81
C ARG A 244 -8.29 1.28 -11.39
N PHE A 245 -8.52 2.13 -10.38
CA PHE A 245 -8.62 1.70 -8.98
C PHE A 245 -9.68 0.61 -8.79
N CYS A 246 -10.91 0.87 -9.25
CA CYS A 246 -11.99 -0.12 -9.21
C CYS A 246 -11.68 -1.35 -10.06
N GLY A 247 -11.02 -1.18 -11.21
CA GLY A 247 -10.61 -2.27 -12.10
C GLY A 247 -9.60 -3.21 -11.45
N LEU A 248 -8.62 -2.70 -10.71
CA LEU A 248 -7.64 -3.52 -9.97
C LEU A 248 -8.28 -4.27 -8.80
N ILE A 249 -9.26 -3.67 -8.11
CA ILE A 249 -10.06 -4.37 -7.10
C ILE A 249 -10.89 -5.47 -7.77
N GLY A 250 -11.57 -5.16 -8.88
CA GLY A 250 -12.34 -6.11 -9.68
C GLY A 250 -11.48 -7.27 -10.17
N LEU A 251 -10.25 -7.01 -10.60
CA LEU A 251 -9.27 -8.02 -10.98
C LEU A 251 -8.96 -8.98 -9.82
N ALA A 252 -8.75 -8.45 -8.60
CA ALA A 252 -8.48 -9.26 -7.42
C ALA A 252 -9.67 -10.18 -7.08
N PHE A 253 -10.88 -9.62 -6.97
CA PHE A 253 -12.10 -10.39 -6.68
C PHE A 253 -12.42 -11.39 -7.79
N GLY A 254 -12.38 -10.97 -9.06
CA GLY A 254 -12.66 -11.80 -10.22
C GLY A 254 -11.70 -12.98 -10.34
N THR A 255 -10.40 -12.75 -10.10
CA THR A 255 -9.40 -13.83 -10.13
C THR A 255 -9.60 -14.80 -8.97
N CYS A 256 -9.92 -14.32 -7.76
CA CYS A 256 -10.24 -15.20 -6.63
C CYS A 256 -11.47 -16.07 -6.92
N LEU A 257 -12.53 -15.48 -7.49
CA LEU A 257 -13.74 -16.20 -7.86
C LEU A 257 -13.49 -17.21 -8.99
N GLY A 258 -12.76 -16.81 -10.03
CA GLY A 258 -12.44 -17.66 -11.17
C GLY A 258 -11.58 -18.86 -10.78
N THR A 259 -10.54 -18.65 -9.98
CA THR A 259 -9.69 -19.75 -9.46
C THR A 259 -10.50 -20.71 -8.58
N TYR A 260 -11.40 -20.21 -7.75
CA TYR A 260 -12.32 -21.04 -6.98
C TYR A 260 -13.27 -21.85 -7.86
N ALA A 261 -13.88 -21.25 -8.88
CA ALA A 261 -14.77 -21.94 -9.81
C ALA A 261 -14.02 -23.07 -10.57
N VAL A 262 -12.80 -22.79 -11.03
CA VAL A 262 -11.95 -23.77 -11.71
C VAL A 262 -11.60 -24.94 -10.79
N GLU A 263 -11.16 -24.67 -9.56
CA GLU A 263 -10.83 -25.74 -8.60
C GLU A 263 -12.08 -26.56 -8.22
N ARG A 264 -13.23 -25.92 -8.02
CA ARG A 264 -14.50 -26.61 -7.75
C ARG A 264 -14.94 -27.49 -8.91
N HIS A 265 -14.74 -27.06 -10.16
CA HIS A 265 -15.06 -27.85 -11.33
C HIS A 265 -14.07 -29.01 -11.54
N ARG A 266 -12.79 -28.80 -11.28
CA ARG A 266 -11.74 -29.83 -11.42
C ARG A 266 -11.86 -30.95 -10.39
N LEU A 267 -12.25 -30.61 -9.16
CA LEU A 267 -12.40 -31.55 -8.06
C LEU A 267 -13.87 -31.97 -7.93
N SER A 268 -14.33 -32.84 -8.85
CA SER A 268 -15.71 -33.40 -8.79
C SER A 268 -15.99 -34.19 -7.50
N LYS A 269 -14.95 -34.61 -6.77
CA LYS A 269 -15.05 -35.11 -5.40
C LYS A 269 -14.34 -34.13 -4.47
N ALA A 270 -15.08 -33.64 -3.47
CA ALA A 270 -14.51 -32.78 -2.43
C ALA A 270 -13.30 -33.49 -1.79
N PRO A 271 -12.21 -32.77 -1.48
CA PRO A 271 -11.10 -33.33 -0.73
C PRO A 271 -11.60 -34.02 0.56
N PRO A 272 -10.97 -35.12 1.00
CA PRO A 272 -11.37 -35.76 2.25
C PRO A 272 -11.37 -34.75 3.39
N LYS A 273 -12.37 -34.84 4.27
CA LYS A 273 -12.43 -34.01 5.48
C LYS A 273 -11.23 -34.38 6.36
N SER A 274 -10.28 -33.45 6.44
CA SER A 274 -9.16 -33.49 7.37
C SER A 274 -9.70 -33.47 8.80
N HIS A 275 -9.20 -34.35 9.67
CA HIS A 275 -9.51 -34.33 11.10
C HIS A 275 -9.00 -33.02 11.72
N TRP A 276 -9.69 -32.49 12.72
CA TRP A 276 -9.26 -31.27 13.40
C TRP A 276 -7.88 -31.51 14.02
N LEU A 277 -6.90 -30.70 13.61
CA LEU A 277 -5.51 -30.92 13.98
C LEU A 277 -5.15 -30.27 15.32
N SER A 278 -5.55 -29.00 15.54
CA SER A 278 -5.44 -28.29 16.82
C SER A 278 -6.02 -26.87 16.74
N PHE A 279 -6.50 -26.34 17.86
CA PHE A 279 -6.87 -24.92 18.00
C PHE A 279 -5.68 -23.94 18.00
N PHE A 280 -4.44 -24.42 18.11
CA PHE A 280 -3.24 -23.56 18.03
C PHE A 280 -3.04 -22.93 16.65
N LEU A 281 -3.59 -23.55 15.59
CA LEU A 281 -3.46 -23.09 14.21
C LEU A 281 -4.53 -22.04 13.86
N TYR A 282 -4.08 -20.90 13.34
CA TYR A 282 -4.97 -19.89 12.75
C TYR A 282 -5.71 -20.44 11.53
N SER A 283 -6.93 -19.95 11.26
CA SER A 283 -7.80 -20.44 10.16
C SER A 283 -7.13 -20.42 8.78
N ALA A 284 -6.36 -19.36 8.45
CA ALA A 284 -5.64 -19.29 7.18
C ALA A 284 -4.47 -20.28 7.11
N ALA A 285 -3.82 -20.57 8.24
CA ALA A 285 -2.76 -21.56 8.32
C ALA A 285 -3.32 -22.98 8.23
N LYS A 286 -4.50 -23.22 8.82
CA LYS A 286 -5.19 -24.52 8.84
C LYS A 286 -5.25 -25.15 7.45
N HIS A 287 -5.84 -24.46 6.49
CA HIS A 287 -6.04 -25.01 5.16
C HIS A 287 -4.75 -25.36 4.42
N ARG A 288 -3.64 -24.68 4.75
CA ARG A 288 -2.37 -24.85 4.04
C ARG A 288 -1.40 -25.79 4.75
N PHE A 289 -1.38 -25.77 6.08
CA PHE A 289 -0.43 -26.53 6.88
C PHE A 289 -0.96 -27.93 7.21
N GLU A 290 -2.28 -28.12 7.36
CA GLU A 290 -2.87 -29.40 7.79
C GLU A 290 -2.45 -30.57 6.91
N ARG A 291 -2.53 -30.45 5.58
CA ARG A 291 -2.20 -31.55 4.66
C ARG A 291 -0.73 -31.96 4.80
N THR A 292 0.16 -31.00 5.02
CA THR A 292 1.59 -31.26 5.13
C THR A 292 1.93 -31.84 6.50
N ILE A 293 1.32 -31.32 7.57
CA ILE A 293 1.50 -31.86 8.93
C ILE A 293 1.00 -33.31 9.00
N GLN A 294 -0.17 -33.60 8.44
CA GLN A 294 -0.73 -34.95 8.42
C GLN A 294 0.13 -35.96 7.68
N ARG A 295 0.90 -35.52 6.68
CA ARG A 295 1.69 -36.42 5.83
C ARG A 295 3.11 -36.64 6.36
N ASN A 296 3.74 -35.59 6.88
CA ASN A 296 5.18 -35.58 7.14
C ASN A 296 5.53 -35.37 8.62
N TRP A 297 4.58 -34.92 9.44
CA TRP A 297 4.78 -34.50 10.83
C TRP A 297 3.82 -35.19 11.79
N GLU A 298 3.47 -36.45 11.49
CA GLU A 298 2.70 -37.34 12.34
C GLU A 298 3.62 -38.47 12.83
N HIS A 299 3.53 -38.79 14.11
CA HIS A 299 4.25 -39.90 14.71
C HIS A 299 3.44 -40.47 15.87
N ASP A 300 3.14 -41.77 15.82
CA ASP A 300 2.37 -42.51 16.82
C ASP A 300 1.04 -41.83 17.22
N GLY A 301 0.33 -41.25 16.26
CA GLY A 301 -0.95 -40.58 16.46
C GLY A 301 -0.85 -39.15 17.00
N VAL A 302 0.36 -38.61 17.20
CA VAL A 302 0.60 -37.22 17.63
C VAL A 302 1.10 -36.39 16.45
N TYR A 303 0.46 -35.24 16.23
CA TYR A 303 0.89 -34.28 15.21
C TYR A 303 1.89 -33.28 15.79
N TYR A 304 2.89 -32.93 15.00
CA TYR A 304 3.94 -32.00 15.36
C TYR A 304 3.99 -30.80 14.42
N LEU A 305 4.38 -29.65 14.94
CA LEU A 305 4.58 -28.43 14.19
C LEU A 305 6.02 -27.93 14.40
N ASP A 306 6.75 -27.72 13.31
CA ASP A 306 8.08 -27.12 13.40
C ASP A 306 8.01 -25.70 13.96
N LYS A 307 9.03 -25.30 14.74
CA LYS A 307 9.01 -24.00 15.45
C LYS A 307 8.94 -22.79 14.51
N ALA A 308 9.45 -22.91 13.29
CA ALA A 308 9.38 -21.83 12.30
C ALA A 308 7.94 -21.66 11.77
N SER A 309 7.26 -22.76 11.43
CA SER A 309 5.84 -22.76 11.07
C SER A 309 4.96 -22.33 12.25
N ALA A 310 5.33 -22.69 13.47
CA ALA A 310 4.66 -22.22 14.68
C ALA A 310 4.79 -20.70 14.85
N ALA A 311 5.99 -20.15 14.66
CA ALA A 311 6.20 -18.71 14.75
C ALA A 311 5.36 -17.94 13.70
N LEU A 312 5.23 -18.47 12.48
CA LEU A 312 4.32 -17.94 11.46
C LEU A 312 2.87 -17.90 11.96
N THR A 313 2.40 -18.96 12.61
CA THR A 313 1.03 -19.04 13.17
C THR A 313 0.87 -18.32 14.50
N GLY A 314 1.89 -17.61 14.98
CA GLY A 314 1.84 -16.84 16.24
C GLY A 314 2.00 -17.69 17.49
N VAL A 315 2.56 -18.89 17.35
CA VAL A 315 2.92 -19.77 18.46
C VAL A 315 4.43 -19.72 18.63
N LEU A 316 4.88 -19.08 19.70
CA LEU A 316 6.29 -18.96 20.06
C LEU A 316 6.67 -20.07 21.02
N SER A 317 7.87 -20.63 20.87
CA SER A 317 8.33 -21.69 21.77
C SER A 317 9.76 -21.47 22.20
N VAL A 318 10.02 -21.66 23.49
CA VAL A 318 11.37 -21.61 24.05
C VAL A 318 11.57 -22.79 24.98
N GLU A 319 12.71 -23.45 24.83
CA GLU A 319 13.15 -24.51 25.73
C GLU A 319 14.03 -23.89 26.81
N TYR A 320 13.61 -24.04 28.07
CA TYR A 320 14.36 -23.52 29.21
C TYR A 320 14.37 -24.56 30.33
N ARG A 321 15.57 -24.92 30.80
CA ARG A 321 15.79 -25.93 31.86
C ARG A 321 15.06 -27.26 31.61
N GLY A 322 15.00 -27.71 30.36
CA GLY A 322 14.37 -28.97 29.96
C GLY A 322 12.84 -28.92 29.85
N ALA A 323 12.20 -27.79 30.15
CA ALA A 323 10.78 -27.57 29.92
C ALA A 323 10.56 -26.78 28.61
N LEU A 324 9.47 -27.07 27.90
CA LEU A 324 9.07 -26.35 26.70
C LEU A 324 7.96 -25.35 27.04
N TYR A 325 8.27 -24.06 26.96
CA TYR A 325 7.30 -22.97 27.12
C TYR A 325 6.76 -22.58 25.75
N ILE A 326 5.43 -22.51 25.63
CA ILE A 326 4.73 -22.21 24.39
C ILE A 326 3.83 -21.00 24.65
N LEU A 327 4.10 -19.87 24.01
CA LEU A 327 3.28 -18.67 24.05
C LEU A 327 2.44 -18.58 22.78
N ASP A 328 1.13 -18.60 22.91
CA ASP A 328 0.22 -18.27 21.82
C ASP A 328 -0.12 -16.77 21.85
N ILE A 329 0.45 -16.00 20.93
CA ILE A 329 0.23 -14.53 20.86
C ILE A 329 -1.22 -14.18 20.53
N LYS A 330 -1.97 -15.11 19.92
CA LYS A 330 -3.38 -14.89 19.53
C LYS A 330 -4.27 -14.85 20.76
N THR A 331 -3.99 -15.68 21.75
CA THR A 331 -4.76 -15.81 23.00
C THR A 331 -4.05 -15.21 24.21
N TRP A 332 -2.79 -14.78 24.06
CA TRP A 332 -1.90 -14.35 25.14
C TRP A 332 -1.73 -15.38 26.27
N ARG A 333 -1.84 -16.68 25.92
CA ARG A 333 -1.72 -17.79 26.87
C ARG A 333 -0.35 -18.46 26.77
N VAL A 334 0.19 -18.81 27.92
CA VAL A 334 1.43 -19.60 28.04
C VAL A 334 1.08 -21.01 28.48
N TYR A 335 1.58 -21.99 27.73
CA TYR A 335 1.49 -23.41 28.01
C TYR A 335 2.89 -23.91 28.33
N VAL A 336 2.99 -24.87 29.25
CA VAL A 336 4.27 -25.44 29.68
C VAL A 336 4.17 -26.95 29.57
N ILE A 337 5.09 -27.54 28.82
CA ILE A 337 5.27 -28.98 28.79
C ILE A 337 6.47 -29.30 29.66
N SER A 338 6.21 -30.04 30.74
CA SER A 338 7.21 -30.39 31.74
C SER A 338 8.29 -31.33 31.15
N PRO A 339 9.50 -31.37 31.74
CA PRO A 339 10.57 -32.27 31.29
C PRO A 339 10.12 -33.74 31.27
N ASP A 340 9.34 -34.16 32.28
CA ASP A 340 8.83 -35.53 32.40
C ASP A 340 7.87 -35.88 31.26
N GLN A 341 6.99 -34.94 30.89
CA GLN A 341 6.09 -35.10 29.73
C GLN A 341 6.86 -35.09 28.40
N LEU A 342 7.94 -34.32 28.30
CA LEU A 342 8.81 -34.32 27.12
C LEU A 342 9.54 -35.67 26.98
N ALA A 343 10.05 -36.21 28.09
CA ALA A 343 10.71 -37.51 28.14
C ALA A 343 9.75 -38.67 27.83
N ALA A 344 8.46 -38.52 28.18
CA ALA A 344 7.42 -39.49 27.89
C ALA A 344 7.02 -39.58 26.39
N ARG A 345 7.47 -38.65 25.52
CA ARG A 345 7.13 -38.64 24.08
C ARG A 345 7.73 -39.78 23.25
N GLY A 346 8.44 -40.71 23.89
CA GLY A 346 9.03 -41.88 23.25
C GLY A 346 10.52 -41.69 22.94
N VAL A 347 11.27 -42.78 23.06
CA VAL A 347 12.75 -42.79 22.89
C VAL A 347 13.17 -42.75 21.41
N ASN A 348 12.23 -42.94 20.47
CA ASN A 348 12.49 -43.13 19.04
C ASN A 348 11.88 -42.05 18.13
N LEU A 349 11.87 -40.78 18.56
CA LEU A 349 11.43 -39.69 17.69
C LEU A 349 12.40 -39.50 16.51
N PRO A 350 11.89 -39.40 15.27
CA PRO A 350 12.68 -38.96 14.13
C PRO A 350 13.39 -37.63 14.40
N PRO A 351 14.59 -37.40 13.84
CA PRO A 351 15.41 -36.24 14.15
C PRO A 351 14.72 -34.90 13.84
N HIS A 352 13.82 -34.85 12.86
CA HIS A 352 13.07 -33.65 12.52
C HIS A 352 11.94 -33.32 13.52
N LEU A 353 11.50 -34.29 14.33
CA LEU A 353 10.44 -34.11 15.33
C LEU A 353 10.97 -33.79 16.72
N LEU A 354 12.26 -34.04 17.00
CA LEU A 354 12.89 -33.80 18.30
C LEU A 354 12.71 -32.36 18.81
N HIS A 355 12.79 -31.39 17.90
CA HIS A 355 12.66 -29.97 18.22
C HIS A 355 11.30 -29.39 17.82
N ALA A 356 10.34 -30.23 17.42
CA ALA A 356 9.01 -29.80 17.03
C ALA A 356 8.07 -29.68 18.24
N ILE A 357 7.06 -28.82 18.09
CA ILE A 357 6.03 -28.62 19.10
C ILE A 357 4.92 -29.64 18.83
N PRO A 358 4.57 -30.53 19.79
CA PRO A 358 3.45 -31.42 19.59
C PRO A 358 2.16 -30.62 19.75
N LEU A 359 1.20 -30.94 18.90
CA LEU A 359 -0.13 -30.39 18.92
C LEU A 359 -1.04 -31.30 19.76
N VAL A 360 -0.72 -31.44 21.05
CA VAL A 360 -1.57 -32.12 22.04
C VAL A 360 -2.37 -31.09 22.81
N GLU A 361 -3.67 -31.34 22.94
CA GLU A 361 -4.60 -30.53 23.75
C GLU A 361 -4.59 -30.94 25.22
#